data_AF-A0A947K857-F1
#
_entry.id   AF-A0A947K857-F1
#
_cell.length_a   1.000
_cell.length_b   1.000
_cell.length_c   1.000
_cell.angle_alpha   90.00
_cell.angle_beta   90.00
_cell.angle_gamma   90.00
#
_symmetry.space_group_name_H-M   'P 1'
#
loop_
_entity.id
_entity.type
_entity.pdbx_description
1 polymer ?
#
loop_
_entity_poly.entity_id
_entity_poly.type
_entity_poly.pdbx_seq_one_letter_code
_entity_poly.pdbx_strand_id
1 'polypeptide(L)'
;MNKIASRFPWWKKVVFSFLPLVLLLALTEGGLWLAGYESPVADPYESFVFRAPLFVDNGETVVTDFPRRHFFHEQEFLKQKPAGAKRVFVFGGSTTYGYGLANPRQESYVSQLGILLEQKFPGTRFEMINCGGLSYASYRLVDLVEESMQYEPDLVILMSGHNEFIEARHYKDLIDGDSITNRMWYSIRIVRLLYDLATRVQEKKPMLTGNPFETEKYIVRDELEFQYTLDHYTRNLNRMADACQKHKVPMIISTCPSNLLDQVPFRTDPPAGMSEKEFEQLINKASTLFDAGKYEEVLALANGVLKDNPKSAGSHYIAGLCDYQTGRMDEARRHLMAAKDMDAFPKRALTSFNERVREISRQRGLPLFDAEKVFRDASKYGLPGKNLFIDDCHPVLAGHRLFAEGLLPLAARLL
;
A
#
# COMPACT_ATOMS: atom_id res chain seq x y z
N MET A 1 -64.86 -38.79 -28.06
CA MET A 1 -64.38 -37.80 -27.05
C MET A 1 -63.25 -38.45 -26.25
N ASN A 2 -62.29 -37.64 -25.77
CA ASN A 2 -61.06 -37.94 -25.00
C ASN A 2 -59.81 -38.24 -25.87
N LYS A 3 -58.90 -37.25 -26.03
CA LYS A 3 -57.72 -36.93 -25.18
C LYS A 3 -56.73 -38.11 -25.19
N ILE A 4 -55.47 -37.94 -25.59
CA ILE A 4 -54.46 -37.17 -24.86
C ILE A 4 -53.43 -36.61 -25.86
N ALA A 5 -53.40 -35.28 -26.01
CA ALA A 5 -52.16 -34.63 -26.40
C ALA A 5 -51.16 -34.92 -25.29
N SER A 6 -50.09 -35.65 -25.60
CA SER A 6 -48.94 -35.85 -24.72
C SER A 6 -48.36 -34.47 -24.38
N ARG A 7 -48.95 -33.83 -23.37
CA ARG A 7 -48.39 -32.63 -22.76
C ARG A 7 -47.15 -33.13 -22.06
N PHE A 8 -45.99 -32.75 -22.57
CA PHE A 8 -44.73 -32.93 -21.87
C PHE A 8 -44.93 -32.65 -20.38
N PRO A 9 -44.44 -33.53 -19.49
CA PRO A 9 -44.42 -33.27 -18.06
C PRO A 9 -43.96 -31.84 -17.81
N TRP A 10 -44.63 -31.14 -16.90
CA TRP A 10 -44.37 -29.72 -16.66
C TRP A 10 -42.89 -29.43 -16.40
N TRP A 11 -42.17 -30.36 -15.74
CA TRP A 11 -40.72 -30.29 -15.52
C TRP A 11 -39.90 -30.33 -16.82
N LYS A 12 -40.30 -31.09 -17.85
CA LYS A 12 -39.62 -31.11 -19.16
C LYS A 12 -39.79 -29.78 -19.87
N LYS A 13 -40.97 -29.16 -19.77
CA LYS A 13 -41.21 -27.83 -20.34
C LYS A 13 -40.33 -26.79 -19.66
N VAL A 14 -40.24 -26.84 -18.33
CA VAL A 14 -39.32 -25.99 -17.56
C VAL A 14 -37.88 -26.21 -18.02
N VAL A 15 -37.39 -27.46 -18.04
CA VAL A 15 -36.02 -27.78 -18.44
C VAL A 15 -35.72 -27.32 -19.88
N PHE A 16 -36.59 -27.63 -20.85
CA PHE A 16 -36.36 -27.22 -22.24
C PHE A 16 -36.53 -25.71 -22.47
N SER A 17 -37.25 -25.00 -21.61
CA SER A 17 -37.31 -23.54 -21.63
C SER A 17 -36.05 -22.89 -21.03
N PHE A 18 -35.39 -23.52 -20.06
CA PHE A 18 -34.16 -23.00 -19.44
C PHE A 18 -32.88 -23.48 -20.11
N LEU A 19 -32.90 -24.62 -20.81
CA LEU A 19 -31.72 -25.20 -21.45
C LEU A 19 -31.04 -24.26 -22.47
N PRO A 20 -31.76 -23.54 -23.35
CA PRO A 20 -31.13 -22.58 -24.26
C PRO A 20 -30.44 -21.42 -23.52
N LEU A 21 -31.03 -20.95 -22.42
CA LEU A 21 -30.45 -19.88 -21.59
C LEU A 21 -29.17 -20.35 -20.90
N VAL A 22 -29.17 -21.55 -20.31
CA VAL A 22 -27.98 -22.13 -19.67
C VAL A 22 -26.87 -22.35 -20.70
N LEU A 23 -27.20 -22.85 -21.88
CA LEU A 23 -26.23 -23.02 -22.97
C LEU A 23 -25.65 -21.68 -23.43
N LEU A 24 -26.48 -20.64 -23.58
CA LEU A 24 -26.01 -19.30 -23.93
C LEU A 24 -25.06 -18.75 -22.88
N LEU A 25 -25.39 -18.85 -21.59
CA LEU A 25 -24.54 -18.40 -20.49
C LEU A 25 -23.23 -19.19 -20.44
N ALA A 26 -23.25 -20.52 -20.59
CA ALA A 26 -22.04 -21.33 -20.59
C ALA A 26 -21.12 -21.02 -21.78
N LEU A 27 -21.68 -20.84 -22.98
CA LEU A 27 -20.92 -20.48 -24.18
C LEU A 27 -20.33 -19.06 -24.06
N THR A 28 -21.08 -18.12 -23.49
CA THR A 28 -20.60 -16.75 -23.27
C THR A 28 -19.47 -16.75 -22.24
N GLU A 29 -19.60 -17.48 -21.13
CA GLU A 29 -18.56 -17.60 -20.09
C GLU A 29 -17.30 -18.26 -20.66
N GLY A 30 -17.45 -19.36 -21.40
CA GLY A 30 -16.35 -20.03 -22.09
C GLY A 30 -15.67 -19.14 -23.14
N GLY A 31 -16.45 -18.34 -23.88
CA GLY A 31 -15.94 -17.36 -24.83
C GLY A 31 -15.13 -16.26 -24.15
N LEU A 32 -15.63 -15.70 -23.04
CA LEU A 32 -14.90 -14.74 -22.22
C LEU A 32 -13.64 -15.37 -21.62
N TRP A 33 -13.69 -16.65 -21.26
CA TRP A 33 -12.53 -17.41 -20.76
C TRP A 33 -11.42 -17.50 -21.81
N LEU A 34 -11.76 -17.98 -23.01
CA LEU A 34 -10.85 -18.13 -24.15
C LEU A 34 -10.31 -16.80 -24.66
N ALA A 35 -11.10 -15.73 -24.59
CA ALA A 35 -10.67 -14.39 -24.95
C ALA A 35 -9.71 -13.76 -23.93
N GLY A 36 -9.46 -14.43 -22.80
CA GLY A 36 -8.65 -13.85 -21.72
C GLY A 36 -9.29 -12.62 -21.09
N TYR A 37 -10.63 -12.47 -21.18
CA TYR A 37 -11.32 -11.32 -20.62
C TYR A 37 -11.18 -11.29 -19.10
N GLU A 38 -10.52 -10.25 -18.63
CA GLU A 38 -10.48 -9.81 -17.25
C GLU A 38 -11.25 -8.51 -17.18
N SER A 39 -12.17 -8.40 -16.22
CA SER A 39 -12.88 -7.14 -16.04
C SER A 39 -11.92 -6.12 -15.44
N PRO A 40 -11.87 -4.90 -16.00
CA PRO A 40 -11.12 -3.84 -15.39
C PRO A 40 -11.77 -3.44 -14.06
N VAL A 41 -13.10 -3.32 -13.98
CA VAL A 41 -13.82 -2.70 -12.84
C VAL A 41 -14.13 -3.71 -11.72
N ALA A 42 -14.07 -5.01 -11.99
CA ALA A 42 -14.41 -6.07 -11.05
C ALA A 42 -13.19 -6.58 -10.26
N ASP A 43 -12.28 -5.68 -9.88
CA ASP A 43 -11.63 -5.91 -8.61
C ASP A 43 -12.71 -5.71 -7.52
N PRO A 44 -13.03 -6.72 -6.70
CA PRO A 44 -14.00 -6.57 -5.60
C PRO A 44 -13.62 -5.45 -4.62
N TYR A 45 -12.42 -4.88 -4.74
CA TYR A 45 -11.93 -3.72 -4.00
C TYR A 45 -11.92 -2.39 -4.81
N GLU A 46 -12.28 -2.38 -6.10
CA GLU A 46 -12.12 -1.24 -7.04
C GLU A 46 -13.31 -0.28 -7.17
N SER A 47 -14.42 -0.43 -6.43
CA SER A 47 -15.62 0.40 -6.67
C SER A 47 -15.50 1.89 -6.31
N PHE A 48 -14.32 2.43 -6.01
CA PHE A 48 -14.16 3.80 -5.48
C PHE A 48 -13.00 4.62 -6.05
N VAL A 49 -12.18 4.11 -6.99
CA VAL A 49 -11.02 4.86 -7.50
C VAL A 49 -11.27 5.37 -8.92
N PHE A 50 -11.29 6.69 -9.05
CA PHE A 50 -11.38 7.37 -10.34
C PHE A 50 -10.12 7.07 -11.17
N ARG A 51 -10.28 6.41 -12.32
CA ARG A 51 -9.22 6.11 -13.30
C ARG A 51 -8.83 7.34 -14.12
N ALA A 52 -8.50 8.45 -13.46
CA ALA A 52 -7.85 9.55 -14.15
C ALA A 52 -6.39 9.17 -14.43
N PRO A 53 -5.82 9.48 -15.60
CA PRO A 53 -4.40 9.28 -15.80
C PRO A 53 -3.59 10.18 -14.84
N LEU A 54 -2.35 9.80 -14.53
CA LEU A 54 -1.38 10.69 -13.89
C LEU A 54 -0.86 11.70 -14.91
N PHE A 55 -0.73 11.27 -16.15
CA PHE A 55 -0.05 12.00 -17.20
C PHE A 55 -0.96 12.28 -18.40
N VAL A 56 -0.82 13.48 -18.98
CA VAL A 56 -1.54 13.92 -20.18
C VAL A 56 -0.59 14.42 -21.25
N ASP A 57 -1.01 14.27 -22.49
CA ASP A 57 -0.29 14.72 -23.67
C ASP A 57 -0.19 16.26 -23.70
N ASN A 58 1.02 16.77 -23.91
CA ASN A 58 1.32 18.20 -24.08
C ASN A 58 2.14 18.44 -25.36
N GLY A 59 1.83 17.68 -26.43
CA GLY A 59 2.51 17.80 -27.72
C GLY A 59 3.73 16.91 -27.79
N GLU A 60 4.92 17.50 -27.72
CA GLU A 60 6.19 16.74 -27.71
C GLU A 60 6.50 16.13 -26.35
N THR A 61 5.91 16.68 -25.28
CA THR A 61 6.09 16.22 -23.91
C THR A 61 4.80 15.62 -23.36
N VAL A 62 4.97 14.91 -22.26
CA VAL A 62 3.90 14.41 -21.41
C VAL A 62 4.07 15.09 -20.05
N VAL A 63 2.97 15.60 -19.49
CA VAL A 63 2.98 16.37 -18.24
C VAL A 63 2.03 15.78 -17.22
N THR A 64 2.26 16.05 -15.94
CA THR A 64 1.31 15.71 -14.88
C THR A 64 -0.03 16.42 -15.11
N ASP A 65 -1.11 15.63 -15.10
CA ASP A 65 -2.48 16.12 -15.28
C ASP A 65 -2.84 17.15 -14.20
N PHE A 66 -3.57 18.20 -14.57
CA PHE A 66 -3.86 19.33 -13.70
C PHE A 66 -4.53 18.92 -12.36
N PRO A 67 -5.56 18.04 -12.34
CA PRO A 67 -6.15 17.54 -11.09
C PRO A 67 -5.18 16.75 -10.21
N ARG A 68 -4.13 16.15 -10.79
CA ARG A 68 -3.14 15.32 -10.09
C ARG A 68 -2.05 16.15 -9.41
N ARG A 69 -1.83 17.40 -9.83
CA ARG A 69 -0.79 18.31 -9.29
C ARG A 69 -0.94 18.66 -7.82
N HIS A 70 -2.12 18.42 -7.23
CA HIS A 70 -2.31 18.58 -5.78
C HIS A 70 -1.62 17.48 -4.96
N PHE A 71 -1.43 16.30 -5.54
CA PHE A 71 -0.91 15.12 -4.84
C PHE A 71 0.47 14.68 -5.34
N PHE A 72 0.88 15.12 -6.52
CA PHE A 72 2.14 14.76 -7.17
C PHE A 72 2.94 16.00 -7.55
N HIS A 73 4.25 15.86 -7.68
CA HIS A 73 5.06 16.86 -8.36
C HIS A 73 4.62 16.99 -9.81
N GLU A 74 4.62 18.21 -10.34
CA GLU A 74 4.55 18.42 -11.78
C GLU A 74 5.81 17.84 -12.43
N GLN A 75 5.64 16.77 -13.18
CA GLN A 75 6.68 16.15 -14.01
C GLN A 75 6.42 16.54 -15.46
N GLU A 76 7.50 16.62 -16.23
CA GLU A 76 7.47 16.79 -17.67
C GLU A 76 8.60 15.96 -18.29
N PHE A 77 8.28 15.14 -19.29
CA PHE A 77 9.27 14.35 -20.02
C PHE A 77 8.84 14.17 -21.48
N LEU A 78 9.80 13.87 -22.36
CA LEU A 78 9.52 13.72 -23.78
C LEU A 78 8.66 12.49 -24.04
N LYS A 79 7.63 12.64 -24.87
CA LYS A 79 6.72 11.55 -25.22
C LYS A 79 7.48 10.39 -25.88
N GLN A 80 8.35 10.71 -26.83
CA GLN A 80 9.32 9.78 -27.41
C GLN A 80 10.59 9.82 -26.59
N LYS A 81 11.00 8.67 -26.04
CA LYS A 81 12.22 8.57 -25.24
C LYS A 81 13.45 8.89 -26.11
N PRO A 82 14.32 9.83 -25.71
CA PRO A 82 15.53 10.13 -26.47
C PRO A 82 16.43 8.91 -26.64
N ALA A 83 17.08 8.80 -27.80
CA ALA A 83 18.03 7.73 -28.05
C ALA A 83 19.18 7.76 -27.01
N GLY A 84 19.44 6.60 -26.38
CA GLY A 84 20.48 6.47 -25.35
C GLY A 84 20.10 6.99 -23.96
N ALA A 85 18.91 7.60 -23.78
CA ALA A 85 18.40 7.94 -22.46
C ALA A 85 17.81 6.72 -21.75
N LYS A 86 17.88 6.72 -20.42
CA LYS A 86 17.27 5.73 -19.54
C LYS A 86 16.12 6.37 -18.77
N ARG A 87 14.93 5.80 -18.84
CA ARG A 87 13.73 6.31 -18.17
C ARG A 87 13.37 5.44 -16.97
N VAL A 88 13.41 6.03 -15.78
CA VAL A 88 13.17 5.34 -14.52
C VAL A 88 11.94 5.94 -13.86
N PHE A 89 10.90 5.13 -13.66
CA PHE A 89 9.72 5.54 -12.90
C PHE A 89 9.84 5.03 -11.46
N VAL A 90 9.64 5.94 -10.50
CA VAL A 90 9.68 5.60 -9.08
C VAL A 90 8.32 5.86 -8.44
N PHE A 91 7.66 4.81 -7.99
CA PHE A 91 6.32 4.84 -7.42
C PHE A 91 6.34 4.68 -5.90
N GLY A 92 5.45 5.40 -5.23
CA GLY A 92 5.19 5.21 -3.83
C GLY A 92 4.29 6.28 -3.24
N GLY A 93 4.28 6.36 -1.91
CA GLY A 93 3.55 7.38 -1.17
C GLY A 93 4.30 8.71 -1.05
N SER A 94 3.94 9.48 -0.02
CA SER A 94 4.57 10.74 0.39
C SER A 94 6.07 10.61 0.70
N THR A 95 6.54 9.43 1.13
CA THR A 95 7.97 9.14 1.25
C THR A 95 8.70 9.24 -0.08
N THR A 96 8.12 8.71 -1.18
CA THR A 96 8.68 8.82 -2.53
C THR A 96 8.58 10.25 -3.06
N TYR A 97 7.50 10.96 -2.73
CA TYR A 97 7.36 12.38 -3.04
C TYR A 97 8.49 13.23 -2.41
N GLY A 98 9.02 12.81 -1.26
CA GLY A 98 9.99 13.59 -0.47
C GLY A 98 9.33 14.51 0.56
N TYR A 99 8.15 14.15 1.06
CA TYR A 99 7.40 14.97 2.01
C TYR A 99 8.25 15.33 3.24
N GLY A 100 8.19 16.59 3.65
CA GLY A 100 8.94 17.13 4.78
C GLY A 100 10.36 17.63 4.45
N LEU A 101 10.89 17.35 3.25
CA LEU A 101 12.13 17.98 2.77
C LEU A 101 11.93 19.47 2.44
N ALA A 102 13.00 20.25 2.51
CA ALA A 102 12.97 21.65 2.12
C ALA A 102 12.77 21.80 0.61
N ASN A 103 13.46 20.98 -0.20
CA ASN A 103 13.36 21.00 -1.65
C ASN A 103 13.08 19.59 -2.20
N PRO A 104 11.87 19.03 -2.02
CA PRO A 104 11.56 17.63 -2.33
C PRO A 104 11.91 17.21 -3.76
N ARG A 105 11.74 18.11 -4.75
CA ARG A 105 12.08 17.82 -6.16
C ARG A 105 13.58 17.62 -6.42
N GLN A 106 14.45 18.17 -5.58
CA GLN A 106 15.91 18.10 -5.73
C GLN A 106 16.55 17.19 -4.68
N GLU A 107 15.93 17.08 -3.52
CA GLU A 107 16.48 16.40 -2.35
C GLU A 107 15.85 15.02 -2.12
N SER A 108 14.76 14.65 -2.82
CA SER A 108 14.21 13.30 -2.69
C SER A 108 15.22 12.22 -3.10
N TYR A 109 15.01 11.00 -2.63
CA TYR A 109 15.90 9.89 -2.96
C TYR A 109 15.85 9.56 -4.46
N VAL A 110 14.75 9.91 -5.13
CA VAL A 110 14.60 9.76 -6.59
C VAL A 110 15.59 10.65 -7.32
N SER A 111 15.64 11.94 -6.94
CA SER A 111 16.55 12.93 -7.52
C SER A 111 18.00 12.59 -7.20
N GLN A 112 18.27 12.22 -5.94
CA GLN A 112 19.62 11.81 -5.52
C GLN A 112 20.10 10.55 -6.24
N LEU A 113 19.23 9.55 -6.44
CA LEU A 113 19.57 8.34 -7.21
C LEU A 113 19.92 8.69 -8.66
N GLY A 114 19.18 9.62 -9.29
CA GLY A 114 19.49 10.12 -10.63
C GLY A 114 20.90 10.71 -10.72
N ILE A 115 21.25 11.59 -9.78
CA ILE A 115 22.59 12.18 -9.68
C ILE A 115 23.67 11.09 -9.54
N LEU A 116 23.44 10.09 -8.68
CA LEU A 116 24.40 9.00 -8.47
C LEU A 116 24.54 8.11 -9.73
N LEU A 117 23.46 7.89 -10.48
CA LEU A 117 23.48 7.15 -11.73
C LEU A 117 24.24 7.90 -12.82
N GLU A 118 24.02 9.21 -12.98
CA GLU A 118 24.75 10.05 -13.94
C GLU A 118 26.26 10.11 -13.63
N GLN A 119 26.62 10.18 -12.34
CA GLN A 119 28.02 10.10 -11.91
C GLN A 119 28.64 8.75 -12.25
N LYS A 120 27.88 7.66 -12.11
CA LYS A 120 28.35 6.30 -12.38
C LYS A 120 28.44 5.98 -13.88
N PHE A 121 27.57 6.57 -14.70
CA PHE A 121 27.50 6.36 -16.14
C PHE A 121 27.60 7.70 -16.90
N PRO A 122 28.80 8.32 -16.95
CA PRO A 122 28.98 9.58 -17.65
C PRO A 122 28.54 9.49 -19.12
N GLY A 123 27.71 10.44 -19.55
CA GLY A 123 27.18 10.50 -20.91
C GLY A 123 25.85 9.76 -21.13
N THR A 124 25.34 9.03 -20.14
CA THR A 124 23.97 8.51 -20.14
C THR A 124 23.04 9.52 -19.47
N ARG A 125 21.96 9.92 -20.15
CA ARG A 125 20.91 10.76 -19.56
C ARG A 125 19.91 9.87 -18.83
N PHE A 126 19.64 10.18 -17.56
CA PHE A 126 18.60 9.50 -16.79
C PHE A 126 17.38 10.41 -16.64
N GLU A 127 16.24 9.97 -17.14
CA GLU A 127 14.95 10.58 -16.87
C GLU A 127 14.36 9.93 -15.63
N MET A 128 14.51 10.57 -14.47
CA MET A 128 13.97 10.11 -13.20
C MET A 128 12.57 10.70 -12.98
N ILE A 129 11.53 9.91 -13.23
CA ILE A 129 10.14 10.34 -13.05
C ILE A 129 9.69 9.95 -11.63
N ASN A 130 9.47 10.96 -10.80
CA ASN A 130 8.99 10.77 -9.43
C ASN A 130 7.45 10.69 -9.42
N CYS A 131 6.91 9.48 -9.27
CA CYS A 131 5.48 9.19 -9.12
C CYS A 131 5.10 8.93 -7.65
N GLY A 132 5.72 9.65 -6.71
CA GLY A 132 5.33 9.65 -5.31
C GLY A 132 4.06 10.47 -5.08
N GLY A 133 2.98 9.83 -4.63
CA GLY A 133 1.70 10.48 -4.36
C GLY A 133 1.45 10.70 -2.88
N LEU A 134 1.05 11.91 -2.48
CA LEU A 134 0.70 12.20 -1.09
C LEU A 134 -0.45 11.30 -0.61
N SER A 135 -0.20 10.52 0.46
CA SER A 135 -1.13 9.53 1.01
C SER A 135 -1.49 8.35 0.09
N TYR A 136 -0.72 8.09 -0.98
CA TYR A 136 -1.02 6.98 -1.90
C TYR A 136 -0.66 5.62 -1.31
N ALA A 137 -1.62 4.70 -1.35
CA ALA A 137 -1.45 3.28 -1.07
C ALA A 137 -1.44 2.45 -2.36
N SER A 138 -1.08 1.18 -2.25
CA SER A 138 -0.86 0.25 -3.37
C SER A 138 -2.00 0.24 -4.40
N TYR A 139 -3.25 0.23 -3.94
CA TYR A 139 -4.44 0.19 -4.82
C TYR A 139 -4.57 1.41 -5.73
N ARG A 140 -4.04 2.57 -5.34
CA ARG A 140 -3.97 3.75 -6.21
C ARG A 140 -2.74 3.74 -7.10
N LEU A 141 -1.69 3.01 -6.73
CA LEU A 141 -0.45 2.93 -7.49
C LEU A 141 -0.54 1.92 -8.64
N VAL A 142 -1.40 0.90 -8.56
CA VAL A 142 -1.57 -0.10 -9.61
C VAL A 142 -1.84 0.56 -10.96
N ASP A 143 -2.86 1.43 -11.03
CA ASP A 143 -3.23 2.14 -12.25
C ASP A 143 -2.08 2.99 -12.80
N LEU A 144 -1.29 3.61 -11.91
CA LEU A 144 -0.18 4.48 -12.33
C LEU A 144 1.01 3.69 -12.86
N VAL A 145 1.28 2.52 -12.28
CA VAL A 145 2.31 1.61 -12.79
C VAL A 145 1.87 1.05 -14.14
N GLU A 146 0.63 0.60 -14.27
CA GLU A 146 0.06 0.10 -15.53
C GLU A 146 0.08 1.18 -16.63
N GLU A 147 -0.37 2.40 -16.31
CA GLU A 147 -0.30 3.56 -17.19
C GLU A 147 1.14 3.82 -17.66
N SER A 148 2.12 3.74 -16.75
CA SER A 148 3.50 4.10 -17.09
C SER A 148 4.15 3.19 -18.13
N MET A 149 3.62 1.98 -18.33
CA MET A 149 4.15 1.03 -19.32
C MET A 149 4.07 1.58 -20.75
N GLN A 150 3.14 2.51 -21.02
CA GLN A 150 3.03 3.16 -22.33
C GLN A 150 4.13 4.19 -22.60
N TYR A 151 4.92 4.57 -21.57
CA TYR A 151 5.97 5.59 -21.67
C TYR A 151 7.38 4.99 -21.76
N GLU A 152 7.51 3.72 -22.18
CA GLU A 152 8.78 3.04 -22.43
C GLU A 152 9.80 3.08 -21.26
N PRO A 153 9.39 2.72 -20.02
CA PRO A 153 10.29 2.68 -18.89
C PRO A 153 11.42 1.65 -19.09
N ASP A 154 12.64 2.01 -18.69
CA ASP A 154 13.78 1.08 -18.59
C ASP A 154 13.86 0.42 -17.21
N LEU A 155 13.26 1.04 -16.19
CA LEU A 155 13.21 0.52 -14.82
C LEU A 155 12.02 1.10 -14.06
N VAL A 156 11.36 0.25 -13.28
CA VAL A 156 10.38 0.64 -12.26
C VAL A 156 10.94 0.38 -10.87
N ILE A 157 10.79 1.34 -9.96
CA ILE A 157 11.10 1.18 -8.53
C ILE A 157 9.81 1.42 -7.74
N LEU A 158 9.42 0.47 -6.89
CA LEU A 158 8.19 0.55 -6.10
C LEU A 158 8.49 0.50 -4.60
N MET A 159 7.97 1.49 -3.86
CA MET A 159 7.92 1.47 -2.40
C MET A 159 6.50 1.83 -1.92
N SER A 160 5.79 0.86 -1.36
CA SER A 160 4.40 1.03 -0.91
C SER A 160 4.14 0.22 0.34
N GLY A 161 3.30 0.72 1.25
CA GLY A 161 2.92 0.02 2.49
C GLY A 161 2.48 0.93 3.64
N HIS A 162 2.97 2.18 3.72
CA HIS A 162 2.63 3.10 4.82
C HIS A 162 1.14 3.46 4.89
N ASN A 163 0.51 3.63 3.73
CA ASN A 163 -0.82 4.25 3.64
C ASN A 163 -1.97 3.22 3.55
N GLU A 164 -1.69 1.92 3.75
CA GLU A 164 -2.65 0.86 3.48
C GLU A 164 -3.89 0.91 4.40
N PHE A 165 -3.80 1.60 5.53
CA PHE A 165 -4.89 1.77 6.50
C PHE A 165 -5.34 3.23 6.68
N ILE A 166 -4.85 4.18 5.85
CA ILE A 166 -5.20 5.60 6.01
C ILE A 166 -6.63 5.88 5.59
N GLU A 167 -7.09 5.29 4.49
CA GLU A 167 -8.45 5.47 4.02
C GLU A 167 -9.34 4.38 4.58
N ALA A 168 -10.47 4.79 5.16
CA ALA A 168 -11.51 3.88 5.57
C ALA A 168 -12.03 3.14 4.34
N ARG A 169 -11.52 1.92 4.14
CA ARG A 169 -12.04 1.05 3.10
C ARG A 169 -13.28 0.40 3.69
N HIS A 170 -14.43 0.69 3.09
CA HIS A 170 -15.68 0.00 3.40
C HIS A 170 -15.61 -1.44 2.85
N TYR A 171 -14.60 -2.21 3.27
CA TYR A 171 -14.63 -3.67 3.27
C TYR A 171 -15.89 -4.17 3.99
N LYS A 172 -16.49 -3.33 4.83
CA LYS A 172 -17.83 -3.51 5.39
C LYS A 172 -18.87 -3.96 4.36
N ASP A 173 -18.85 -3.51 3.12
CA ASP A 173 -19.80 -4.02 2.10
C ASP A 173 -19.43 -5.43 1.58
N LEU A 174 -18.15 -5.81 1.64
CA LEU A 174 -17.66 -7.18 1.38
C LEU A 174 -17.81 -8.12 2.60
N ILE A 175 -17.88 -7.54 3.81
CA ILE A 175 -17.95 -8.21 5.12
C ILE A 175 -19.42 -8.41 5.56
N ASP A 176 -20.28 -7.42 5.35
CA ASP A 176 -21.72 -7.44 5.68
C ASP A 176 -22.57 -8.14 4.58
N GLY A 177 -22.00 -8.40 3.40
CA GLY A 177 -22.63 -9.14 2.30
C GLY A 177 -21.94 -10.47 2.01
N ASP A 178 -22.45 -11.57 2.56
CA ASP A 178 -22.14 -12.99 2.28
C ASP A 178 -20.84 -13.24 1.48
N SER A 179 -19.72 -13.23 2.19
CA SER A 179 -18.36 -13.29 1.62
C SER A 179 -18.03 -14.51 0.75
N ILE A 180 -18.86 -15.57 0.76
CA ILE A 180 -18.70 -16.74 -0.13
C ILE A 180 -19.48 -16.56 -1.43
N THR A 181 -20.71 -16.03 -1.38
CA THR A 181 -21.55 -15.90 -2.56
C THR A 181 -21.02 -14.80 -3.46
N ASN A 182 -20.61 -13.65 -2.90
CA ASN A 182 -20.01 -12.56 -3.67
C ASN A 182 -18.70 -12.98 -4.35
N ARG A 183 -17.79 -13.71 -3.67
CA ARG A 183 -16.58 -14.26 -4.31
C ARG A 183 -16.90 -15.23 -5.44
N MET A 184 -17.93 -16.06 -5.27
CA MET A 184 -18.39 -16.99 -6.31
C MET A 184 -19.01 -16.25 -7.50
N TRP A 185 -19.83 -15.21 -7.25
CA TRP A 185 -20.43 -14.38 -8.30
C TRP A 185 -19.37 -13.60 -9.09
N TYR A 186 -18.40 -12.99 -8.41
CA TYR A 186 -17.26 -12.33 -9.05
C TYR A 186 -16.25 -13.30 -9.64
N SER A 187 -16.35 -14.63 -9.46
CA SER A 187 -15.52 -15.59 -10.21
C SER A 187 -16.05 -15.86 -11.63
N ILE A 188 -17.30 -15.46 -11.91
CA ILE A 188 -17.98 -15.64 -13.20
C ILE A 188 -17.75 -14.38 -14.06
N ARG A 189 -17.09 -14.53 -15.21
CA ARG A 189 -16.72 -13.42 -16.12
C ARG A 189 -17.93 -12.68 -16.67
N ILE A 190 -19.05 -13.35 -16.91
CA ILE A 190 -20.30 -12.70 -17.32
C ILE A 190 -20.80 -11.69 -16.29
N VAL A 191 -20.73 -12.04 -14.99
CA VAL A 191 -21.17 -11.13 -13.92
C VAL A 191 -20.30 -9.87 -13.92
N ARG A 192 -18.99 -10.04 -14.11
CA ARG A 192 -18.05 -8.91 -14.23
C ARG A 192 -18.35 -8.04 -15.47
N LEU A 193 -18.65 -8.65 -16.61
CA LEU A 193 -19.02 -7.94 -17.84
C LEU A 193 -20.31 -7.12 -17.67
N LEU A 194 -21.32 -7.70 -17.04
CA LEU A 194 -22.57 -6.99 -16.76
C LEU A 194 -22.36 -5.83 -15.78
N TYR A 195 -21.49 -6.02 -14.78
CA TYR A 195 -21.07 -4.97 -13.87
C TYR A 195 -20.34 -3.83 -14.60
N ASP A 196 -19.36 -4.14 -15.45
CA ASP A 196 -18.64 -3.15 -16.28
C ASP A 196 -19.57 -2.35 -17.19
N LEU A 197 -20.59 -3.00 -17.77
CA LEU A 197 -21.58 -2.34 -18.62
C LEU A 197 -22.49 -1.41 -17.80
N ALA A 198 -22.82 -1.79 -16.57
CA ALA A 198 -23.65 -0.99 -15.67
C ALA A 198 -22.88 0.23 -15.12
N THR A 199 -21.61 0.07 -14.75
CA THR A 199 -20.78 1.15 -14.21
C THR A 199 -20.43 2.20 -15.26
N ARG A 200 -20.19 1.81 -16.52
CA ARG A 200 -20.06 2.75 -17.66
C ARG A 200 -21.26 3.69 -17.85
N VAL A 201 -22.44 3.32 -17.37
CA VAL A 201 -23.64 4.17 -17.39
C VAL A 201 -23.68 5.14 -16.20
N GLN A 202 -23.04 4.80 -15.09
CA GLN A 202 -22.97 5.62 -13.86
C GLN A 202 -21.84 6.67 -13.85
N GLU A 203 -20.78 6.50 -14.67
CA GLU A 203 -19.61 7.40 -14.76
C GLU A 203 -19.92 8.88 -15.11
N LYS A 204 -21.18 9.25 -15.40
CA LYS A 204 -21.57 10.64 -15.68
C LYS A 204 -21.79 11.54 -14.45
N LYS A 205 -21.61 11.05 -13.22
CA LYS A 205 -21.70 11.92 -12.02
C LYS A 205 -20.32 12.19 -11.43
N PRO A 206 -19.80 13.42 -11.51
CA PRO A 206 -18.56 13.77 -10.83
C PRO A 206 -18.80 13.70 -9.32
N MET A 207 -17.99 12.92 -8.60
CA MET A 207 -18.00 12.94 -7.15
C MET A 207 -17.37 14.26 -6.69
N LEU A 208 -18.18 15.01 -5.96
CA LEU A 208 -17.93 16.34 -5.44
C LEU A 208 -16.72 16.38 -4.53
N THR A 209 -15.90 17.41 -4.75
CA THR A 209 -15.16 18.23 -3.77
C THR A 209 -15.49 17.91 -2.31
N GLY A 210 -14.71 17.01 -1.71
CA GLY A 210 -14.70 16.77 -0.27
C GLY A 210 -13.25 16.56 0.15
N ASN A 211 -12.83 17.22 1.24
CA ASN A 211 -11.51 17.07 1.80
C ASN A 211 -11.37 15.62 2.33
N PRO A 212 -10.55 14.74 1.71
CA PRO A 212 -10.50 13.32 2.09
C PRO A 212 -9.84 13.07 3.46
N PHE A 213 -9.37 14.14 4.11
CA PHE A 213 -8.73 14.09 5.43
C PHE A 213 -9.71 14.27 6.60
N GLU A 214 -11.01 14.50 6.36
CA GLU A 214 -12.00 14.79 7.42
C GLU A 214 -12.88 13.60 7.83
N THR A 215 -12.66 12.38 7.32
CA THR A 215 -13.46 11.22 7.73
C THR A 215 -12.90 10.58 9.01
N GLU A 216 -13.81 10.31 9.94
CA GLU A 216 -13.63 9.71 11.28
C GLU A 216 -12.37 8.85 11.44
N LYS A 217 -11.62 9.08 12.54
CA LYS A 217 -10.48 8.26 12.99
C LYS A 217 -10.74 6.78 12.69
N TYR A 218 -10.23 6.29 11.56
CA TYR A 218 -10.38 4.89 11.18
C TYR A 218 -9.59 4.06 12.18
N ILE A 219 -10.19 2.99 12.70
CA ILE A 219 -9.53 2.17 13.71
C ILE A 219 -9.60 0.76 13.16
N VAL A 220 -8.42 0.19 12.91
CA VAL A 220 -8.29 -1.18 12.46
C VAL A 220 -8.61 -2.07 13.66
N ARG A 221 -9.86 -2.52 13.73
CA ARG A 221 -10.39 -3.23 14.91
C ARG A 221 -10.64 -4.71 14.67
N ASP A 222 -10.58 -5.14 13.42
CA ASP A 222 -10.91 -6.51 13.05
C ASP A 222 -9.70 -7.18 12.39
N GLU A 223 -9.33 -8.34 12.94
CA GLU A 223 -8.33 -9.24 12.34
C GLU A 223 -8.71 -9.54 10.87
N LEU A 224 -10.00 -9.65 10.58
CA LEU A 224 -10.49 -9.89 9.22
C LEU A 224 -10.20 -8.70 8.28
N GLU A 225 -10.37 -7.47 8.75
CA GLU A 225 -10.05 -6.25 7.98
C GLU A 225 -8.54 -6.17 7.69
N PHE A 226 -7.72 -6.48 8.69
CA PHE A 226 -6.27 -6.57 8.52
C PHE A 226 -5.90 -7.62 7.46
N GLN A 227 -6.45 -8.84 7.54
CA GLN A 227 -6.17 -9.90 6.56
C GLN A 227 -6.63 -9.50 5.15
N TYR A 228 -7.82 -8.91 5.00
CA TYR A 228 -8.29 -8.41 3.71
C TYR A 228 -7.41 -7.30 3.13
N THR A 229 -6.91 -6.41 3.98
CA THR A 229 -6.02 -5.33 3.57
C THR A 229 -4.68 -5.89 3.10
N LEU A 230 -4.10 -6.84 3.84
CA LEU A 230 -2.86 -7.51 3.45
C LEU A 230 -3.01 -8.35 2.17
N ASP A 231 -4.13 -9.05 2.01
CA ASP A 231 -4.45 -9.79 0.79
C ASP A 231 -4.61 -8.87 -0.42
N HIS A 232 -5.31 -7.75 -0.26
CA HIS A 232 -5.47 -6.75 -1.31
C HIS A 232 -4.12 -6.12 -1.68
N TYR A 233 -3.33 -5.71 -0.69
CA TYR A 233 -1.96 -5.23 -0.90
C TYR A 233 -1.12 -6.25 -1.67
N THR A 234 -1.18 -7.53 -1.29
CA THR A 234 -0.51 -8.63 -1.98
C THR A 234 -0.92 -8.73 -3.45
N ARG A 235 -2.23 -8.64 -3.75
CA ARG A 235 -2.73 -8.66 -5.13
C ARG A 235 -2.24 -7.45 -5.93
N ASN A 236 -2.25 -6.26 -5.34
CA ASN A 236 -1.79 -5.03 -5.99
C ASN A 236 -0.31 -5.09 -6.35
N LEU A 237 0.54 -5.56 -5.43
CA LEU A 237 1.96 -5.75 -5.71
C LEU A 237 2.19 -6.77 -6.85
N ASN A 238 1.42 -7.86 -6.89
CA ASN A 238 1.49 -8.82 -7.99
C ASN A 238 1.00 -8.23 -9.32
N ARG A 239 -0.10 -7.47 -9.35
CA ARG A 239 -0.60 -6.77 -10.55
C ARG A 239 0.46 -5.82 -11.12
N MET A 240 1.08 -5.00 -10.27
CA MET A 240 2.15 -4.09 -10.70
C MET A 240 3.36 -4.86 -11.27
N ALA A 241 3.74 -5.97 -10.64
CA ALA A 241 4.82 -6.82 -11.14
C ALA A 241 4.45 -7.51 -12.47
N ASP A 242 3.20 -7.93 -12.65
CA ASP A 242 2.70 -8.51 -13.91
C ASP A 242 2.71 -7.49 -15.04
N ALA A 243 2.31 -6.25 -14.76
CA ALA A 243 2.38 -5.15 -15.73
C ALA A 243 3.83 -4.93 -16.22
N CYS A 244 4.79 -4.89 -15.31
CA CYS A 244 6.22 -4.76 -15.63
C CYS A 244 6.73 -5.98 -16.43
N GLN A 245 6.41 -7.20 -15.97
CA GLN A 245 6.84 -8.44 -16.62
C GLN A 245 6.29 -8.57 -18.05
N LYS A 246 5.02 -8.25 -18.27
CA LYS A 246 4.36 -8.26 -19.58
C LYS A 246 5.07 -7.35 -20.59
N HIS A 247 5.55 -6.20 -20.14
CA HIS A 247 6.29 -5.23 -20.96
C HIS A 247 7.81 -5.44 -20.94
N LYS A 248 8.30 -6.49 -20.26
CA LYS A 248 9.72 -6.80 -20.09
C LYS A 248 10.53 -5.67 -19.44
N VAL A 249 9.88 -4.94 -18.53
CA VAL A 249 10.49 -3.84 -17.76
C VAL A 249 10.95 -4.42 -16.42
N PRO A 250 12.23 -4.27 -16.04
CA PRO A 250 12.68 -4.72 -14.74
C PRO A 250 12.04 -3.86 -13.62
N MET A 251 11.77 -4.50 -12.49
CA MET A 251 11.16 -3.87 -11.33
C MET A 251 11.99 -4.13 -10.08
N ILE A 252 12.37 -3.08 -9.35
CA ILE A 252 12.87 -3.16 -7.97
C ILE A 252 11.68 -2.95 -7.03
N ILE A 253 11.52 -3.84 -6.05
CA ILE A 253 10.54 -3.66 -4.98
C ILE A 253 11.26 -3.35 -3.66
N SER A 254 10.72 -2.41 -2.89
CA SER A 254 11.31 -1.96 -1.62
C SER A 254 10.39 -2.21 -0.44
N THR A 255 10.97 -2.63 0.69
CA THR A 255 10.30 -2.53 2.01
C THR A 255 10.15 -1.06 2.42
N CYS A 256 9.30 -0.79 3.38
CA CYS A 256 9.01 0.54 3.93
C CYS A 256 9.61 0.67 5.35
N PRO A 257 10.72 1.40 5.55
CA PRO A 257 11.28 1.65 6.87
C PRO A 257 10.43 2.71 7.60
N SER A 258 10.40 2.65 8.93
CA SER A 258 9.65 3.61 9.75
C SER A 258 10.44 4.00 10.99
N ASN A 259 10.12 5.15 11.56
CA ASN A 259 10.58 5.56 12.87
C ASN A 259 10.03 4.59 13.91
N LEU A 260 10.88 3.90 14.67
CA LEU A 260 10.49 3.01 15.77
C LEU A 260 10.67 3.68 17.13
N LEU A 261 11.75 4.44 17.30
CA LEU A 261 12.19 4.93 18.61
C LEU A 261 11.39 6.13 19.10
N ASP A 262 11.04 7.05 18.21
CA ASP A 262 10.50 8.36 18.57
C ASP A 262 9.02 8.53 18.21
N GLN A 263 8.39 7.48 17.67
CA GLN A 263 7.00 7.53 17.21
C GLN A 263 6.08 6.73 18.13
N VAL A 264 5.34 7.46 18.95
CA VAL A 264 4.24 6.97 19.78
C VAL A 264 3.15 6.37 18.87
N PRO A 265 2.51 5.25 19.26
CA PRO A 265 1.33 4.75 18.56
C PRO A 265 0.24 5.82 18.43
N PHE A 266 -0.40 5.89 17.26
CA PHE A 266 -1.46 6.86 16.99
C PHE A 266 -2.72 6.61 17.82
N ARG A 267 -2.97 5.33 18.15
CA ARG A 267 -4.06 4.96 19.03
C ARG A 267 -3.72 3.75 19.89
N THR A 268 -3.96 3.90 21.20
CA THR A 268 -3.93 2.79 22.16
C THR A 268 -5.29 2.70 22.84
N ASP A 269 -5.94 1.55 22.73
CA ASP A 269 -7.22 1.31 23.41
C ASP A 269 -7.00 0.81 24.85
N PRO A 270 -7.90 1.15 25.79
CA PRO A 270 -7.81 0.67 27.17
C PRO A 270 -7.97 -0.86 27.23
N PRO A 271 -7.36 -1.54 28.23
CA PRO A 271 -7.61 -2.95 28.49
C PRO A 271 -9.09 -3.26 28.73
N ALA A 272 -9.51 -4.48 28.40
CA ALA A 272 -10.88 -4.92 28.66
C ALA A 272 -11.23 -4.78 30.16
N GLY A 273 -12.36 -4.14 30.46
CA GLY A 273 -12.79 -3.90 31.84
C GLY A 273 -12.16 -2.67 32.51
N MET A 274 -11.27 -1.93 31.83
CA MET A 274 -10.75 -0.64 32.29
C MET A 274 -11.46 0.51 31.56
N SER A 275 -11.95 1.50 32.30
CA SER A 275 -12.52 2.71 31.71
C SER A 275 -11.43 3.60 31.07
N GLU A 276 -11.80 4.43 30.11
CA GLU A 276 -10.88 5.40 29.50
C GLU A 276 -10.20 6.30 30.54
N LYS A 277 -10.94 6.70 31.58
CA LYS A 277 -10.42 7.54 32.67
C LYS A 277 -9.37 6.81 33.52
N GLU A 278 -9.60 5.54 33.86
CA GLU A 278 -8.62 4.74 34.60
C GLU A 278 -7.35 4.52 33.77
N PHE A 279 -7.52 4.31 32.47
CA PHE A 279 -6.41 4.15 31.55
C PHE A 279 -5.60 5.45 31.39
N GLU A 280 -6.27 6.60 31.29
CA GLU A 280 -5.61 7.92 31.26
C GLU A 280 -4.82 8.19 32.54
N GLN A 281 -5.37 7.85 33.71
CA GLN A 281 -4.64 7.96 34.98
C GLN A 281 -3.39 7.07 35.02
N LEU A 282 -3.49 5.86 34.47
CA LEU A 282 -2.36 4.94 34.37
C LEU A 282 -1.25 5.50 33.45
N ILE A 283 -1.62 6.06 32.30
CA ILE A 283 -0.70 6.72 31.37
C ILE A 283 0.00 7.90 32.06
N ASN A 284 -0.74 8.78 32.74
CA ASN A 284 -0.18 9.93 33.43
C ASN A 284 0.80 9.52 34.55
N LYS A 285 0.48 8.45 35.29
CA LYS A 285 1.37 7.87 36.29
C LYS A 285 2.65 7.32 35.66
N ALA A 286 2.53 6.55 34.57
CA ALA A 286 3.67 6.01 33.85
C ALA A 286 4.57 7.12 33.31
N SER A 287 3.99 8.19 32.74
CA SER A 287 4.72 9.38 32.27
C SER A 287 5.51 10.03 33.41
N THR A 288 4.87 10.27 34.56
CA THR A 288 5.53 10.90 35.72
C THR A 288 6.69 10.05 36.25
N LEU A 289 6.51 8.73 36.32
CA LEU A 289 7.57 7.81 36.76
C LEU A 289 8.71 7.73 35.74
N PHE A 290 8.39 7.77 34.45
CA PHE A 290 9.39 7.78 33.37
C PHE A 290 10.26 9.03 33.43
N ASP A 291 9.65 10.21 33.59
CA ASP A 291 10.34 11.49 33.74
C ASP A 291 11.21 11.54 35.01
N ALA A 292 10.80 10.83 36.06
CA ALA A 292 11.59 10.66 37.28
C ALA A 292 12.72 9.61 37.17
N GLY A 293 12.94 9.00 36.00
CA GLY A 293 13.97 7.97 35.78
C GLY A 293 13.66 6.61 36.42
N LYS A 294 12.41 6.38 36.84
CA LYS A 294 11.97 5.15 37.53
C LYS A 294 11.53 4.08 36.53
N TYR A 295 12.42 3.73 35.60
CA TYR A 295 12.10 2.88 34.44
C TYR A 295 11.60 1.48 34.83
N GLU A 296 12.12 0.87 35.89
CA GLU A 296 11.65 -0.45 36.35
C GLU A 296 10.23 -0.40 36.92
N GLU A 297 9.85 0.70 37.58
CA GLU A 297 8.47 0.88 38.06
C GLU A 297 7.50 1.06 36.88
N VAL A 298 7.91 1.82 35.85
CA VAL A 298 7.12 1.99 34.63
C VAL A 298 6.98 0.67 33.88
N LEU A 299 8.07 -0.10 33.75
CA LEU A 299 8.05 -1.40 33.11
C LEU A 299 7.13 -2.39 33.84
N ALA A 300 7.11 -2.37 35.18
CA ALA A 300 6.18 -3.17 35.96
C ALA A 300 4.71 -2.79 35.70
N LEU A 301 4.40 -1.50 35.57
CA LEU A 301 3.05 -1.03 35.19
C LEU A 301 2.67 -1.50 33.78
N ALA A 302 3.57 -1.32 32.81
CA ALA A 302 3.35 -1.72 31.43
C ALA A 302 3.13 -3.23 31.30
N ASN A 303 3.96 -4.04 31.97
CA ASN A 303 3.82 -5.49 32.00
C ASN A 303 2.53 -5.96 32.69
N GLY A 304 2.06 -5.22 33.70
CA GLY A 304 0.75 -5.43 34.31
C GLY A 304 -0.37 -5.31 33.28
N VAL A 305 -0.33 -4.27 32.44
CA VAL A 305 -1.30 -4.08 31.35
C VAL A 305 -1.17 -5.16 30.29
N LEU A 306 0.05 -5.47 29.85
CA LEU A 306 0.31 -6.43 28.78
C LEU A 306 -0.12 -7.86 29.14
N LYS A 307 -0.21 -8.19 30.42
CA LYS A 307 -0.72 -9.48 30.89
C LYS A 307 -2.20 -9.69 30.51
N ASP A 308 -3.02 -8.66 30.63
CA ASP A 308 -4.47 -8.72 30.39
C ASP A 308 -4.86 -8.19 29.00
N ASN A 309 -4.02 -7.32 28.42
CA ASN A 309 -4.16 -6.81 27.06
C ASN A 309 -2.81 -6.88 26.30
N PRO A 310 -2.45 -8.05 25.75
CA PRO A 310 -1.20 -8.22 24.99
C PRO A 310 -1.11 -7.39 23.72
N LYS A 311 -2.22 -6.80 23.24
CA LYS A 311 -2.27 -5.94 22.05
C LYS A 311 -2.21 -4.44 22.40
N SER A 312 -1.87 -4.08 23.65
CA SER A 312 -1.77 -2.67 24.05
C SER A 312 -0.53 -2.00 23.44
N ALA A 313 -0.71 -1.31 22.31
CA ALA A 313 0.35 -0.61 21.59
C ALA A 313 1.15 0.36 22.48
N GLY A 314 0.46 1.22 23.24
CA GLY A 314 1.08 2.17 24.14
C GLY A 314 1.86 1.53 25.28
N SER A 315 1.38 0.39 25.81
CA SER A 315 2.10 -0.35 26.86
C SER A 315 3.37 -0.99 26.32
N HIS A 316 3.31 -1.54 25.11
CA HIS A 316 4.51 -1.96 24.40
C HIS A 316 5.47 -0.80 24.13
N TYR A 317 4.96 0.37 23.72
CA TYR A 317 5.81 1.52 23.44
C TYR A 317 6.58 1.99 24.68
N ILE A 318 5.87 2.19 25.81
CA ILE A 318 6.52 2.67 27.04
C ILE A 318 7.46 1.63 27.64
N ALA A 319 7.13 0.33 27.55
CA ALA A 319 8.05 -0.75 27.93
C ALA A 319 9.33 -0.70 27.09
N GLY A 320 9.19 -0.55 25.77
CA GLY A 320 10.32 -0.44 24.85
C GLY A 320 11.21 0.76 25.13
N LEU A 321 10.63 1.92 25.50
CA LEU A 321 11.41 3.07 25.94
C LEU A 321 12.14 2.82 27.26
N CYS A 322 11.51 2.15 28.23
CA CYS A 322 12.17 1.79 29.50
C CYS A 322 13.35 0.84 29.26
N ASP A 323 13.18 -0.15 28.40
CA ASP A 323 14.25 -1.07 28.01
C ASP A 323 15.38 -0.37 27.25
N TYR A 324 15.05 0.61 26.41
CA TYR A 324 16.05 1.45 25.75
C TYR A 324 16.87 2.25 26.77
N GLN A 325 16.23 2.89 27.75
CA GLN A 325 16.91 3.69 28.78
C GLN A 325 17.77 2.83 29.73
N THR A 326 17.39 1.57 29.95
CA THR A 326 18.09 0.65 30.86
C THR A 326 19.11 -0.24 30.17
N GLY A 327 19.33 -0.09 28.86
CA GLY A 327 20.36 -0.85 28.13
C GLY A 327 19.90 -2.20 27.57
N ARG A 328 18.62 -2.57 27.72
CA ARG A 328 18.04 -3.84 27.24
C ARG A 328 17.60 -3.75 25.78
N MET A 329 18.56 -3.62 24.87
CA MET A 329 18.31 -3.26 23.48
C MET A 329 17.46 -4.27 22.68
N ASP A 330 17.63 -5.57 22.91
CA ASP A 330 16.80 -6.58 22.24
C ASP A 330 15.34 -6.51 22.71
N GLU A 331 15.10 -6.31 24.01
CA GLU A 331 13.76 -6.11 24.57
C GLU A 331 13.13 -4.83 24.03
N ALA A 332 13.91 -3.73 24.03
CA ALA A 332 13.48 -2.44 23.47
C ALA A 332 13.00 -2.61 22.02
N ARG A 333 13.79 -3.29 21.18
CA ARG A 333 13.41 -3.55 19.79
C ARG A 333 12.13 -4.39 19.69
N ARG A 334 12.02 -5.48 20.45
CA ARG A 334 10.81 -6.33 20.42
C ARG A 334 9.56 -5.54 20.80
N HIS A 335 9.64 -4.75 21.87
CA HIS A 335 8.53 -3.95 22.35
C HIS A 335 8.18 -2.79 21.40
N LEU A 336 9.16 -2.06 20.85
CA LEU A 336 8.89 -0.98 19.90
C LEU A 336 8.31 -1.49 18.56
N MET A 337 8.75 -2.66 18.10
CA MET A 337 8.12 -3.32 16.94
C MET A 337 6.68 -3.73 17.24
N ALA A 338 6.43 -4.35 18.40
CA ALA A 338 5.08 -4.73 18.82
C ALA A 338 4.17 -3.49 18.98
N ALA A 339 4.70 -2.38 19.49
CA ALA A 339 3.97 -1.12 19.59
C ALA A 339 3.51 -0.59 18.22
N LYS A 340 4.37 -0.71 17.19
CA LYS A 340 4.00 -0.39 15.81
C LYS A 340 2.93 -1.33 15.27
N ASP A 341 3.12 -2.64 15.45
CA ASP A 341 2.25 -3.66 14.85
C ASP A 341 0.88 -3.77 15.52
N MET A 342 0.77 -3.35 16.77
CA MET A 342 -0.48 -3.32 17.52
C MET A 342 -1.18 -1.96 17.50
N ASP A 343 -0.63 -0.96 16.79
CA ASP A 343 -1.24 0.36 16.69
C ASP A 343 -2.62 0.25 16.04
N ALA A 344 -3.65 0.70 16.76
CA ALA A 344 -5.02 0.59 16.29
C ALA A 344 -5.34 1.54 15.14
N PHE A 345 -4.45 2.50 14.83
CA PHE A 345 -4.56 3.35 13.64
C PHE A 345 -3.19 3.47 12.93
N PRO A 346 -2.74 2.42 12.23
CA PRO A 346 -1.41 2.37 11.68
C PRO A 346 -1.26 3.29 10.46
N LYS A 347 -0.42 4.32 10.59
CA LYS A 347 -0.01 5.20 9.46
C LYS A 347 1.38 4.88 8.89
N ARG A 348 1.99 3.81 9.39
CA ARG A 348 3.30 3.29 8.97
C ARG A 348 3.18 1.80 8.66
N ALA A 349 4.03 1.32 7.74
CA ALA A 349 3.99 -0.07 7.30
C ALA A 349 4.20 -1.05 8.48
N LEU A 350 3.28 -2.00 8.62
CA LEU A 350 3.38 -3.04 9.62
C LEU A 350 4.38 -4.10 9.19
N THR A 351 4.88 -4.88 10.15
CA THR A 351 5.91 -5.91 9.88
C THR A 351 5.43 -6.91 8.83
N SER A 352 4.14 -7.28 8.88
CA SER A 352 3.49 -8.17 7.90
C SER A 352 3.55 -7.66 6.46
N PHE A 353 3.51 -6.34 6.23
CA PHE A 353 3.59 -5.75 4.89
C PHE A 353 5.02 -5.84 4.34
N ASN A 354 6.02 -5.53 5.18
CA ASN A 354 7.42 -5.68 4.80
C ASN A 354 7.80 -7.16 4.56
N GLU A 355 7.28 -8.07 5.38
CA GLU A 355 7.42 -9.52 5.15
C GLU A 355 6.78 -9.94 3.82
N ARG A 356 5.61 -9.42 3.49
CA ARG A 356 4.94 -9.71 2.21
C ARG A 356 5.75 -9.21 1.01
N VAL A 357 6.36 -8.03 1.09
CA VAL A 357 7.27 -7.53 0.05
C VAL A 357 8.44 -8.49 -0.17
N ARG A 358 9.09 -8.94 0.91
CA ARG A 358 10.20 -9.92 0.84
C ARG A 358 9.74 -11.25 0.25
N GLU A 359 8.57 -11.72 0.63
CA GLU A 359 7.98 -12.95 0.10
C GLU A 359 7.75 -12.86 -1.41
N ILE A 360 7.09 -11.79 -1.88
CA ILE A 360 6.81 -11.58 -3.30
C ILE A 360 8.11 -11.46 -4.10
N SER A 361 9.11 -10.72 -3.60
CA SER A 361 10.42 -10.64 -4.21
C SER A 361 11.03 -12.03 -4.43
N ARG A 362 11.04 -12.87 -3.38
CA ARG A 362 11.58 -14.24 -3.47
C ARG A 362 10.78 -15.13 -4.43
N GLN A 363 9.45 -15.06 -4.39
CA GLN A 363 8.57 -15.89 -5.23
C GLN A 363 8.68 -15.55 -6.72
N ARG A 364 8.81 -14.25 -7.05
CA ARG A 364 8.89 -13.77 -8.42
C ARG A 364 10.32 -13.57 -8.94
N GLY A 365 11.32 -13.64 -8.06
CA GLY A 365 12.70 -13.29 -8.40
C GLY A 365 12.91 -11.80 -8.68
N LEU A 366 12.12 -10.92 -8.06
CA LEU A 366 12.28 -9.46 -8.21
C LEU A 366 13.46 -8.97 -7.35
N PRO A 367 14.33 -8.11 -7.87
CA PRO A 367 15.31 -7.39 -7.06
C PRO A 367 14.66 -6.68 -5.85
N LEU A 368 15.14 -7.01 -4.64
CA LEU A 368 14.68 -6.42 -3.39
C LEU A 368 15.63 -5.32 -2.92
N PHE A 369 15.08 -4.14 -2.65
CA PHE A 369 15.71 -3.16 -1.79
C PHE A 369 15.14 -3.26 -0.37
N ASP A 370 15.86 -3.92 0.53
CA ASP A 370 15.44 -4.07 1.94
C ASP A 370 15.77 -2.79 2.73
N ALA A 371 15.04 -1.71 2.42
CA ALA A 371 15.16 -0.42 3.08
C ALA A 371 14.98 -0.50 4.61
N GLU A 372 14.10 -1.39 5.11
CA GLU A 372 13.92 -1.59 6.56
C GLU A 372 15.22 -2.08 7.20
N LYS A 373 15.90 -3.04 6.57
CA LYS A 373 17.23 -3.48 7.00
C LYS A 373 18.27 -2.36 6.90
N VAL A 374 18.30 -1.62 5.80
CA VAL A 374 19.28 -0.53 5.60
C VAL A 374 19.14 0.54 6.70
N PHE A 375 17.92 0.98 6.98
CA PHE A 375 17.65 1.98 8.00
C PHE A 375 17.95 1.47 9.42
N ARG A 376 17.64 0.19 9.68
CA ARG A 376 17.99 -0.46 10.94
C ARG A 376 19.51 -0.47 11.13
N ASP A 377 20.26 -0.95 10.14
CA ASP A 377 21.71 -1.09 10.26
C ASP A 377 22.42 0.27 10.37
N ALA A 378 21.84 1.32 9.79
CA ALA A 378 22.32 2.70 9.92
C ALA A 378 21.95 3.37 11.25
N SER A 379 21.09 2.75 12.07
CA SER A 379 20.59 3.32 13.31
C SER A 379 21.30 2.73 14.53
N LYS A 380 21.50 3.57 15.54
CA LYS A 380 22.06 3.14 16.83
C LYS A 380 21.19 2.02 17.42
N TYR A 381 21.83 0.90 17.76
CA TYR A 381 21.18 -0.31 18.28
C TYR A 381 20.08 -0.92 17.39
N GLY A 382 20.03 -0.56 16.10
CA GLY A 382 18.97 -1.04 15.21
C GLY A 382 17.61 -0.38 15.45
N LEU A 383 17.58 0.79 16.08
CA LEU A 383 16.35 1.52 16.41
C LEU A 383 16.29 2.85 15.66
N PRO A 384 15.76 2.84 14.42
CA PRO A 384 15.57 4.09 13.67
C PRO A 384 14.62 5.03 14.41
N GLY A 385 15.00 6.31 14.43
CA GLY A 385 14.28 7.38 15.09
C GLY A 385 14.40 8.70 14.33
N LYS A 386 14.38 9.81 15.06
CA LYS A 386 14.55 11.18 14.54
C LYS A 386 15.89 11.43 13.85
N ASN A 387 16.86 10.54 14.04
CA ASN A 387 18.11 10.55 13.29
C ASN A 387 17.90 10.32 11.78
N LEU A 388 16.86 9.56 11.41
CA LEU A 388 16.56 9.23 10.01
C LEU A 388 15.15 9.64 9.58
N PHE A 389 14.27 10.04 10.50
CA PHE A 389 12.88 10.39 10.21
C PHE A 389 12.48 11.75 10.79
N ILE A 390 11.57 12.43 10.10
CA ILE A 390 10.92 13.66 10.54
C ILE A 390 9.78 13.30 11.52
N ASP A 391 9.00 12.28 11.16
CA ASP A 391 7.82 11.79 11.87
C ASP A 391 7.81 10.24 11.89
N ASP A 392 6.65 9.60 11.71
CA ASP A 392 6.47 8.15 11.74
C ASP A 392 7.11 7.42 10.54
N CYS A 393 7.18 8.04 9.37
CA CYS A 393 7.62 7.38 8.14
C CYS A 393 8.33 8.26 7.11
N HIS A 394 8.35 9.58 7.26
CA HIS A 394 9.01 10.48 6.33
C HIS A 394 10.48 10.67 6.69
N PRO A 395 11.44 10.30 5.82
CA PRO A 395 12.85 10.39 6.12
C PRO A 395 13.33 11.85 6.13
N VAL A 396 14.31 12.14 6.99
CA VAL A 396 15.13 13.35 6.83
C VAL A 396 16.05 13.20 5.61
N LEU A 397 16.75 14.27 5.23
CA LEU A 397 17.69 14.26 4.10
C LEU A 397 18.71 13.11 4.18
N ALA A 398 19.21 12.79 5.38
CA ALA A 398 20.10 11.65 5.60
C ALA A 398 19.45 10.29 5.28
N GLY A 399 18.17 10.11 5.63
CA GLY A 399 17.42 8.91 5.24
C GLY A 399 17.21 8.83 3.72
N HIS A 400 16.92 9.96 3.06
CA HIS A 400 16.85 10.00 1.59
C HIS A 400 18.18 9.64 0.90
N ARG A 401 19.33 10.00 1.50
CA ARG A 401 20.65 9.56 1.02
C ARG A 401 20.81 8.05 1.14
N LEU A 402 20.43 7.45 2.28
CA LEU A 402 20.49 6.00 2.46
C LEU A 402 19.64 5.23 1.44
N PHE A 403 18.45 5.75 1.11
CA PHE A 403 17.64 5.20 0.02
C PHE A 403 18.39 5.22 -1.31
N ALA A 404 18.92 6.38 -1.71
CA ALA A 404 19.58 6.55 -2.99
C ALA A 404 20.84 5.68 -3.11
N GLU A 405 21.71 5.69 -2.09
CA GLU A 405 22.93 4.89 -2.04
C GLU A 405 22.64 3.39 -2.03
N GLY A 406 21.62 2.97 -1.29
CA GLY A 406 21.21 1.57 -1.21
C GLY A 406 20.54 1.04 -2.49
N LEU A 407 19.82 1.90 -3.22
CA LEU A 407 19.20 1.56 -4.50
C LEU A 407 20.20 1.54 -5.67
N LEU A 408 21.23 2.39 -5.63
CA LEU A 408 22.22 2.54 -6.70
C LEU A 408 22.78 1.21 -7.25
N PRO A 409 23.28 0.24 -6.42
CA PRO A 409 23.83 -1.01 -6.96
C PRO A 409 22.79 -1.88 -7.67
N LEU A 410 21.52 -1.81 -7.26
CA LEU A 410 20.42 -2.55 -7.91
C LEU A 410 20.04 -1.88 -9.23
N ALA A 411 19.84 -0.57 -9.22
CA ALA A 411 19.47 0.20 -10.41
C ALA A 411 20.55 0.14 -11.49
N ALA A 412 21.82 0.32 -11.10
CA ALA A 412 22.97 0.26 -12.02
C ALA A 412 23.21 -1.10 -12.66
N ARG A 413 22.64 -2.19 -12.10
CA ARG A 413 22.72 -3.53 -12.69
C ARG A 413 21.65 -3.76 -13.75
N LEU A 414 20.52 -3.06 -13.64
CA LEU A 414 19.33 -3.26 -14.47
C LEU A 414 19.26 -2.30 -15.66
N LEU A 415 19.91 -1.14 -15.55
CA LEU A 415 20.01 -0.10 -16.58
C LEU A 415 21.29 -0.27 -17.40
#